data_AF-A0A9E5YFF2-F1
#
_entry.id   AF-A0A9E5YFF2-F1
#
_cell.length_a   1.000
_cell.length_b   1.000
_cell.length_c   1.000
_cell.angle_alpha   90.00
_cell.angle_beta   90.00
_cell.angle_gamma   90.00
#
_symmetry.space_group_name_H-M   'P 1'
#
loop_
_entity.id
_entity.type
_entity.pdbx_description
1 polymer ?
#
loop_
_entity_poly.entity_id
_entity_poly.type
_entity_poly.pdbx_seq_one_letter_code
_entity_poly.pdbx_strand_id
1 'polypeptide(L)'
;MTSFRRFIAKDIKLKKRNVEIKDFIWVDIDTLNLGWWPICEMSNEKTDDRTLCPAVGALMKDENGKFNTSIKYSMHIEVLDLYEKYKEELFTSERWKDTRYYALHKAYRDMGLDSDVRTDQWILYKIKRLTALFDSIKKDGYRYLVENKVSILDKPMASYYGYKREMSGYEIWNGAHRAACVYKLDYKKIKVLLLELKRTK
;
A
#
# COMPACT_ATOMS: atom_id res chain seq x y z
N MET A 1 9.93 -25.58 11.65
CA MET A 1 9.72 -25.51 10.17
C MET A 1 8.25 -25.68 9.73
N THR A 2 7.32 -26.07 10.61
CA THR A 2 5.90 -26.33 10.29
C THR A 2 5.02 -25.08 10.12
N SER A 3 5.48 -23.90 10.58
CA SER A 3 4.72 -22.64 10.48
C SER A 3 4.80 -21.99 9.08
N PHE A 4 5.89 -22.19 8.35
CA PHE A 4 6.10 -21.57 7.03
C PHE A 4 5.23 -22.19 5.93
N ARG A 5 5.07 -23.53 5.92
CA ARG A 5 4.21 -24.23 4.94
C ARG A 5 2.72 -23.98 5.18
N ARG A 6 2.26 -23.87 6.43
CA ARG A 6 0.88 -23.46 6.75
C ARG A 6 0.60 -22.00 6.39
N PHE A 7 1.61 -21.13 6.44
CA PHE A 7 1.51 -19.73 6.03
C PHE A 7 1.26 -19.59 4.52
N ILE A 8 1.98 -20.32 3.67
CA ILE A 8 1.79 -20.35 2.20
C ILE A 8 0.36 -20.81 1.83
N ALA A 9 -0.25 -21.67 2.64
CA ALA A 9 -1.60 -22.20 2.37
C ALA A 9 -2.73 -21.22 2.72
N LYS A 10 -2.52 -20.26 3.64
CA LYS A 10 -3.56 -19.30 4.06
C LYS A 10 -3.70 -18.09 3.16
N ASP A 11 -2.67 -17.78 2.38
CA ASP A 11 -2.71 -16.71 1.38
C ASP A 11 -3.23 -17.26 0.04
N ILE A 12 -4.46 -17.80 0.06
CA ILE A 12 -5.19 -18.37 -1.10
C ILE A 12 -5.26 -17.35 -2.28
N LYS A 13 -5.04 -16.06 -2.01
CA LYS A 13 -4.92 -14.99 -3.02
C LYS A 13 -3.58 -15.00 -3.78
N LEU A 14 -2.49 -15.55 -3.22
CA LEU A 14 -1.19 -15.65 -3.91
C LEU A 14 -1.22 -16.71 -5.02
N LYS A 15 -1.80 -17.89 -4.76
CA LYS A 15 -1.95 -18.97 -5.77
C LYS A 15 -2.84 -18.59 -6.94
N LYS A 16 -3.86 -17.74 -6.72
CA LYS A 16 -4.73 -17.24 -7.79
C LYS A 16 -4.06 -16.20 -8.69
N ARG A 17 -2.89 -15.66 -8.33
CA ARG A 17 -2.27 -14.50 -8.98
C ARG A 17 -0.85 -14.73 -9.51
N ASN A 18 -0.47 -16.00 -9.73
CA ASN A 18 0.84 -16.35 -10.28
C ASN A 18 2.03 -15.75 -9.51
N VAL A 19 1.95 -15.66 -8.18
CA VAL A 19 3.06 -15.15 -7.35
C VAL A 19 3.59 -16.24 -6.43
N GLU A 20 4.92 -16.36 -6.33
CA GLU A 20 5.59 -17.31 -5.44
C GLU A 20 6.53 -16.63 -4.47
N ILE A 21 6.72 -17.24 -3.30
CA ILE A 21 7.72 -16.78 -2.34
C ILE A 21 9.10 -17.16 -2.87
N LYS A 22 9.95 -16.14 -3.06
CA LYS A 22 11.33 -16.32 -3.50
C LYS A 22 12.30 -16.33 -2.33
N ASP A 23 12.30 -15.28 -1.51
CA ASP A 23 13.27 -15.13 -0.42
C ASP A 23 12.82 -14.09 0.63
N PHE A 24 13.64 -13.92 1.69
CA PHE A 24 13.59 -12.83 2.63
C PHE A 24 14.84 -11.95 2.51
N ILE A 25 14.67 -10.73 2.01
CA ILE A 25 15.79 -9.81 1.76
C ILE A 25 15.67 -8.55 2.62
N TRP A 26 16.81 -7.89 2.83
CA TRP A 26 16.85 -6.52 3.34
C TRP A 26 16.86 -5.56 2.16
N VAL A 27 15.98 -4.57 2.18
CA VAL A 27 15.89 -3.54 1.14
C VAL A 27 16.00 -2.16 1.75
N ASP A 28 16.61 -1.24 1.00
CA ASP A 28 16.59 0.18 1.33
C ASP A 28 15.17 0.72 1.19
N ILE A 29 14.65 1.37 2.22
CA ILE A 29 13.23 1.74 2.28
C ILE A 29 12.86 2.75 1.19
N ASP A 30 13.81 3.64 0.83
CA ASP A 30 13.65 4.61 -0.26
C ASP A 30 13.39 3.96 -1.63
N THR A 31 13.74 2.69 -1.80
CA THR A 31 13.48 1.93 -3.05
C THR A 31 12.07 1.35 -3.12
N LEU A 32 11.29 1.49 -2.05
CA LEU A 32 9.94 0.94 -2.00
C LEU A 32 8.93 1.90 -2.63
N ASN A 33 8.03 1.31 -3.40
CA ASN A 33 6.93 2.01 -4.04
C ASN A 33 5.62 1.34 -3.66
N LEU A 34 4.56 2.13 -3.53
CA LEU A 34 3.22 1.62 -3.31
C LEU A 34 2.78 0.73 -4.48
N GLY A 35 2.44 -0.52 -4.17
CA GLY A 35 1.69 -1.35 -5.11
C GLY A 35 0.35 -0.73 -5.38
N TRP A 36 -0.03 -0.71 -6.65
CA TRP A 36 -1.23 -0.03 -7.06
C TRP A 36 -2.36 -1.05 -7.20
N TRP A 37 -3.24 -1.06 -6.22
CA TRP A 37 -4.44 -1.91 -6.20
C TRP A 37 -5.74 -1.16 -6.52
N PRO A 38 -5.89 -0.37 -7.59
CA PRO A 38 -7.20 -0.24 -8.17
C PRO A 38 -7.41 -1.46 -9.06
N ILE A 39 -8.55 -2.12 -8.89
CA ILE A 39 -9.28 -2.62 -10.05
C ILE A 39 -8.79 -3.96 -10.67
N CYS A 40 -8.05 -4.82 -9.95
CA CYS A 40 -7.86 -6.21 -10.43
C CYS A 40 -9.19 -7.00 -10.55
N GLU A 41 -10.35 -6.40 -10.24
CA GLU A 41 -11.67 -7.02 -10.34
C GLU A 41 -12.61 -6.35 -11.37
N MET A 42 -12.26 -5.23 -12.05
CA MET A 42 -13.13 -4.66 -13.11
C MET A 42 -12.82 -5.12 -14.55
N SER A 43 -12.32 -6.34 -14.77
CA SER A 43 -12.30 -6.84 -16.15
C SER A 43 -12.53 -8.33 -16.25
N ASN A 44 -13.69 -8.78 -15.77
CA ASN A 44 -14.43 -9.79 -16.52
C ASN A 44 -15.41 -9.15 -17.51
N GLU A 45 -15.56 -7.82 -17.49
CA GLU A 45 -16.39 -7.09 -18.45
C GLU A 45 -15.51 -6.18 -19.29
N LYS A 46 -15.75 -6.23 -20.60
CA LYS A 46 -15.06 -5.51 -21.67
C LYS A 46 -15.20 -3.99 -21.48
N THR A 47 -14.45 -3.40 -20.57
CA THR A 47 -14.24 -1.95 -20.56
C THR A 47 -13.00 -1.69 -21.41
N ASP A 48 -13.24 -1.25 -22.64
CA ASP A 48 -12.20 -0.83 -23.59
C ASP A 48 -11.54 0.51 -23.18
N ASP A 49 -11.98 1.09 -22.06
CA ASP A 49 -11.51 2.37 -21.57
C ASP A 49 -10.44 2.17 -20.48
N ARG A 50 -9.19 2.15 -20.94
CA ARG A 50 -7.96 1.98 -20.14
C ARG A 50 -7.62 3.23 -19.32
N THR A 51 -8.59 4.09 -19.05
CA THR A 51 -8.40 5.36 -18.37
C THR A 51 -8.45 5.15 -16.86
N LEU A 52 -7.28 5.25 -16.23
CA LEU A 52 -7.17 5.64 -14.83
C LEU A 52 -8.19 6.75 -14.55
N CYS A 53 -9.05 6.55 -13.53
CA CYS A 53 -9.89 7.64 -13.05
C CYS A 53 -9.00 8.87 -12.79
N PRO A 54 -9.15 9.98 -13.54
CA PRO A 54 -8.23 11.11 -13.46
C PRO A 54 -8.10 11.66 -12.04
N ALA A 55 -9.16 11.54 -11.24
CA ALA A 55 -9.16 11.91 -9.82
C ALA A 55 -8.20 11.05 -8.99
N VAL A 56 -8.16 9.73 -9.20
CA VAL A 56 -7.22 8.82 -8.51
C VAL A 56 -5.77 9.11 -8.95
N GLY A 57 -5.57 9.40 -10.23
CA GLY A 57 -4.25 9.77 -10.75
C GLY A 57 -3.72 11.07 -10.16
N ALA A 58 -4.60 12.08 -9.99
CA ALA A 58 -4.24 13.36 -9.40
C ALA A 58 -3.76 13.23 -7.95
N LEU A 59 -4.35 12.32 -7.16
CA LEU A 59 -3.96 12.09 -5.75
C LEU A 59 -2.56 11.47 -5.61
N MET A 60 -2.04 10.87 -6.67
CA MET A 60 -0.72 10.22 -6.71
C MET A 60 0.37 11.11 -7.28
N LYS A 61 0.07 12.39 -7.54
CA LYS A 61 1.06 13.36 -7.99
C LYS A 61 1.86 13.90 -6.81
N ASP A 62 3.15 14.14 -7.03
CA ASP A 62 4.02 14.88 -6.11
C ASP A 62 3.83 16.39 -6.23
N GLU A 63 4.63 17.19 -5.50
CA GLU A 63 4.59 18.65 -5.55
C GLU A 63 4.83 19.25 -6.95
N ASN A 64 5.44 18.50 -7.87
CA ASN A 64 5.69 18.93 -9.25
C ASN A 64 4.60 18.46 -10.22
N GLY A 65 3.52 17.85 -9.71
CA GLY A 65 2.46 17.30 -10.53
C GLY A 65 2.84 16.00 -11.26
N LYS A 66 3.99 15.39 -10.93
CA LYS A 66 4.44 14.14 -11.53
C LYS A 66 3.90 12.94 -10.76
N PHE A 67 3.49 11.91 -11.47
CA PHE A 67 3.03 10.67 -10.85
C PHE A 67 4.18 10.02 -10.06
N ASN A 68 3.98 9.81 -8.77
CA ASN A 68 5.01 9.32 -7.88
C ASN A 68 4.43 8.32 -6.87
N THR A 69 4.94 7.09 -6.93
CA THR A 69 4.50 5.98 -6.07
C THR A 69 5.50 5.65 -4.97
N SER A 70 6.61 6.38 -4.86
CA SER A 70 7.58 6.13 -3.80
C SER A 70 6.90 6.22 -2.43
N ILE A 71 7.31 5.35 -1.51
CA ILE A 71 6.76 5.31 -0.16
C ILE A 71 6.84 6.67 0.54
N LYS A 72 7.89 7.45 0.25
CA LYS A 72 8.12 8.81 0.75
C LYS A 72 6.96 9.76 0.45
N TYR A 73 6.39 9.66 -0.75
CA TYR A 73 5.32 10.54 -1.21
C TYR A 73 3.94 9.92 -1.00
N SER A 74 3.87 8.78 -0.32
CA SER A 74 2.61 8.06 -0.13
C SER A 74 1.64 8.82 0.77
N MET A 75 0.35 8.61 0.52
CA MET A 75 -0.73 9.15 1.35
C MET A 75 -0.69 8.66 2.80
N HIS A 76 0.02 7.55 3.07
CA HIS A 76 0.24 7.07 4.43
C HIS A 76 1.19 7.98 5.20
N ILE A 77 2.24 8.53 4.55
CA ILE A 77 3.18 9.46 5.17
C ILE A 77 2.46 10.74 5.57
N GLU A 78 1.63 11.28 4.68
CA GLU A 78 0.80 12.46 4.96
C GLU A 78 -0.12 12.24 6.18
N VAL A 79 -0.78 11.08 6.28
CA VAL A 79 -1.59 10.73 7.46
C VAL A 79 -0.74 10.71 8.73
N LEU A 80 0.47 10.14 8.67
CA LEU A 80 1.37 10.09 9.82
C LEU A 80 1.91 11.48 10.20
N ASP A 81 2.19 12.34 9.23
CA ASP A 81 2.62 13.73 9.46
C ASP A 81 1.53 14.53 10.18
N LEU A 82 0.28 14.42 9.70
CA LEU A 82 -0.87 15.04 10.35
C LEU A 82 -1.13 14.45 11.73
N TYR A 83 -0.95 13.14 11.90
CA TYR A 83 -1.07 12.50 13.21
C TYR A 83 0.00 12.99 14.19
N GLU A 84 1.25 13.19 13.76
CA GLU A 84 2.28 13.77 14.62
C GLU A 84 1.98 15.21 15.02
N LYS A 85 1.38 15.98 14.11
CA LYS A 85 1.00 17.38 14.36
C LYS A 85 -0.21 17.53 15.28
N TYR A 86 -1.28 16.77 15.04
CA TYR A 86 -2.58 16.96 15.67
C TYR A 86 -2.93 15.91 16.72
N LYS A 87 -2.24 14.76 16.73
CA LYS A 87 -2.50 13.65 17.68
C LYS A 87 -3.99 13.25 17.66
N GLU A 88 -4.62 13.16 18.83
CA GLU A 88 -6.04 12.81 18.94
C GLU A 88 -6.97 13.82 18.24
N GLU A 89 -6.55 15.08 18.10
CA GLU A 89 -7.32 16.09 17.37
C GLU A 89 -7.49 15.73 15.90
N LEU A 90 -6.57 14.94 15.32
CA LEU A 90 -6.73 14.41 13.96
C LEU A 90 -8.09 13.71 13.80
N PHE A 91 -8.53 13.01 14.85
CA PHE A 91 -9.76 12.22 14.86
C PHE A 91 -10.96 13.02 15.34
N THR A 92 -10.84 13.73 16.47
CA THR A 92 -11.97 14.42 17.09
C THR A 92 -12.46 15.61 16.28
N SER A 93 -11.56 16.30 15.56
CA SER A 93 -11.90 17.40 14.65
C SER A 93 -12.10 16.96 13.20
N GLU A 94 -12.15 15.65 12.95
CA GLU A 94 -12.32 15.05 11.63
C GLU A 94 -11.29 15.44 10.55
N ARG A 95 -10.15 16.03 10.93
CA ARG A 95 -9.04 16.41 10.01
C ARG A 95 -8.51 15.24 9.16
N TRP A 96 -8.74 14.01 9.58
CA TRP A 96 -8.43 12.83 8.76
C TRP A 96 -9.16 12.81 7.41
N LYS A 97 -10.30 13.51 7.28
CA LYS A 97 -11.04 13.68 6.02
C LYS A 97 -10.32 14.60 5.02
N ASP A 98 -9.40 15.44 5.49
CA ASP A 98 -8.62 16.36 4.64
C ASP A 98 -7.45 15.65 3.93
N THR A 99 -7.23 14.36 4.22
CA THR A 99 -6.08 13.61 3.69
C THR A 99 -6.31 13.09 2.27
N ARG A 100 -5.23 12.99 1.47
CA ARG A 100 -5.26 12.26 0.19
C ARG A 100 -5.67 10.80 0.37
N TYR A 101 -5.36 10.20 1.52
CA TYR A 101 -5.79 8.84 1.84
C TYR A 101 -7.32 8.74 1.87
N TYR A 102 -8.00 9.66 2.58
CA TYR A 102 -9.46 9.72 2.58
C TYR A 102 -10.01 9.99 1.18
N ALA A 103 -9.47 10.99 0.48
CA ALA A 103 -9.89 11.35 -0.86
C ALA A 103 -9.81 10.15 -1.84
N LEU A 104 -8.76 9.34 -1.74
CA LEU A 104 -8.61 8.13 -2.57
C LEU A 104 -9.71 7.12 -2.29
N HIS A 105 -9.95 6.79 -1.02
CA HIS A 105 -10.96 5.79 -0.66
C HIS A 105 -12.38 6.27 -0.96
N LYS A 106 -12.64 7.57 -0.79
CA LYS A 106 -13.88 8.19 -1.23
C LYS A 106 -14.04 8.07 -2.75
N ALA A 107 -13.00 8.37 -3.53
CA ALA A 107 -13.05 8.22 -4.99
C ALA A 107 -13.34 6.78 -5.41
N TYR A 108 -12.73 5.77 -4.76
CA TYR A 108 -13.07 4.36 -5.02
C TYR A 108 -14.53 4.05 -4.70
N ARG A 109 -15.04 4.49 -3.55
CA ARG A 109 -16.45 4.33 -3.20
C ARG A 109 -17.38 4.98 -4.23
N ASP A 110 -17.09 6.22 -4.62
CA ASP A 110 -17.90 6.99 -5.57
C ASP A 110 -17.89 6.36 -6.99
N MET A 111 -16.86 5.58 -7.32
CA MET A 111 -16.78 4.77 -8.54
C MET A 111 -17.49 3.40 -8.42
N GLY A 112 -18.14 3.10 -7.28
CA GLY A 112 -18.78 1.80 -7.03
C GLY A 112 -17.80 0.67 -6.67
N LEU A 113 -16.53 0.99 -6.40
CA LEU A 113 -15.51 -0.01 -6.06
C LEU A 113 -15.48 -0.27 -4.56
N ASP A 114 -15.87 -1.47 -4.17
CA ASP A 114 -16.03 -1.86 -2.76
C ASP A 114 -16.89 -0.84 -1.98
N SER A 115 -17.92 -0.25 -2.62
CA SER A 115 -18.70 0.85 -2.05
C SER A 115 -19.31 0.49 -0.70
N ASP A 116 -19.72 -0.77 -0.54
CA ASP A 116 -20.33 -1.30 0.69
C ASP A 116 -19.31 -1.50 1.82
N VAL A 117 -18.01 -1.52 1.49
CA VAL A 117 -16.92 -1.74 2.45
C VAL A 117 -16.28 -0.41 2.86
N ARG A 118 -16.10 0.53 1.93
CA ARG A 118 -15.31 1.76 2.13
C ARG A 118 -16.13 2.93 2.71
N THR A 119 -16.89 2.65 3.77
CA THR A 119 -17.59 3.69 4.54
C THR A 119 -16.60 4.62 5.24
N ASP A 120 -17.05 5.81 5.64
CA ASP A 120 -16.23 6.76 6.40
C ASP A 120 -15.68 6.13 7.69
N GLN A 121 -16.49 5.30 8.35
CA GLN A 121 -16.07 4.55 9.55
C GLN A 121 -14.98 3.52 9.24
N TRP A 122 -15.06 2.83 8.10
CA TRP A 122 -14.01 1.93 7.67
C TRP A 122 -12.70 2.67 7.38
N ILE A 123 -12.77 3.82 6.69
CA ILE A 123 -11.58 4.63 6.39
C ILE A 123 -10.94 5.13 7.68
N LEU A 124 -11.74 5.70 8.59
CA LEU A 124 -11.29 6.12 9.92
C LEU A 124 -10.64 4.97 10.70
N TYR A 125 -11.26 3.79 10.72
CA TYR A 125 -10.69 2.60 11.34
C TYR A 125 -9.32 2.24 10.76
N LYS A 126 -9.16 2.31 9.43
CA LYS A 126 -7.88 2.04 8.76
C LYS A 126 -6.81 3.06 9.13
N ILE A 127 -7.18 4.34 9.26
CA ILE A 127 -6.27 5.41 9.70
C ILE A 127 -5.87 5.19 11.17
N LYS A 128 -6.82 4.93 12.07
CA LYS A 128 -6.52 4.64 13.49
C LYS A 128 -5.61 3.43 13.65
N ARG A 129 -5.77 2.40 12.82
CA ARG A 129 -4.86 1.26 12.81
C ARG A 129 -3.46 1.59 12.33
N LEU A 130 -3.33 2.48 11.35
CA LEU A 130 -2.04 2.96 10.89
C LEU A 130 -1.32 3.76 11.99
N THR A 131 -2.01 4.67 12.68
CA THR A 131 -1.41 5.48 13.75
C THR A 131 -1.05 4.62 14.97
N ALA A 132 -1.92 3.67 15.37
CA ALA A 132 -1.61 2.72 16.44
C ALA A 132 -0.39 1.83 16.11
N LEU A 133 -0.26 1.41 14.84
CA LEU A 133 0.92 0.69 14.38
C LEU A 133 2.17 1.56 14.46
N PHE A 134 2.07 2.82 14.05
CA PHE A 134 3.16 3.78 14.13
C PHE A 134 3.64 3.97 15.57
N ASP A 135 2.73 4.20 16.52
CA ASP A 135 3.08 4.36 17.93
C ASP A 135 3.70 3.09 18.52
N SER A 136 3.18 1.92 18.17
CA SER A 136 3.77 0.65 18.61
C SER A 136 5.19 0.48 18.08
N ILE A 137 5.46 0.77 16.80
CA ILE A 137 6.83 0.69 16.26
C ILE A 137 7.72 1.77 16.88
N LYS A 138 7.20 2.97 17.11
CA LYS A 138 7.93 4.08 17.75
C LYS A 138 8.34 3.72 19.19
N LYS A 139 7.46 3.04 19.92
CA LYS A 139 7.68 2.62 21.31
C LYS A 139 8.56 1.38 21.43
N ASP A 140 8.26 0.33 20.68
CA ASP A 140 8.81 -1.02 20.90
C ASP A 140 9.87 -1.42 19.86
N GLY A 141 10.13 -0.54 18.89
CA GLY A 141 10.98 -0.79 17.73
C GLY A 141 10.29 -1.64 16.65
N TYR A 142 10.82 -1.58 15.43
CA TYR A 142 10.34 -2.44 14.36
C TYR A 142 10.75 -3.90 14.60
N ARG A 143 9.74 -4.78 14.72
CA ARG A 143 9.95 -6.23 14.80
C ARG A 143 9.46 -6.91 13.53
N TYR A 144 10.36 -7.66 12.91
CA TYR A 144 10.03 -8.51 11.78
C TYR A 144 9.25 -9.75 12.28
N LEU A 145 7.96 -9.81 11.96
CA LEU A 145 7.09 -10.95 12.24
C LEU A 145 6.52 -11.50 10.93
N VAL A 146 6.64 -12.80 10.70
CA VAL A 146 6.25 -13.45 9.43
C VAL A 146 4.78 -13.21 9.09
N GLU A 147 3.91 -13.15 10.09
CA GLU A 147 2.46 -12.88 9.96
C GLU A 147 2.13 -11.44 9.54
N ASN A 148 3.01 -10.48 9.81
CA ASN A 148 2.75 -9.05 9.63
C ASN A 148 3.88 -8.36 8.83
N LYS A 149 4.45 -9.06 7.86
CA LYS A 149 5.59 -8.58 7.08
C LYS A 149 5.18 -7.70 5.90
N VAL A 150 6.11 -6.86 5.47
CA VAL A 150 6.04 -6.20 4.17
C VAL A 150 6.44 -7.22 3.11
N SER A 151 5.66 -7.34 2.05
CA SER A 151 6.00 -8.17 0.89
C SER A 151 6.11 -7.30 -0.33
N ILE A 152 7.10 -7.60 -1.17
CA ILE A 152 7.42 -6.87 -2.39
C ILE A 152 7.48 -7.81 -3.59
N LEU A 153 7.25 -7.28 -4.78
CA LEU A 153 7.46 -8.01 -6.03
C LEU A 153 8.90 -7.84 -6.51
N ASP A 154 9.50 -8.90 -7.02
CA ASP A 154 10.85 -8.90 -7.60
C ASP A 154 10.93 -8.15 -8.94
N LYS A 155 9.79 -7.97 -9.58
CA LYS A 155 9.58 -7.08 -10.72
C LYS A 155 8.25 -6.37 -10.54
N PRO A 156 8.16 -5.08 -10.89
CA PRO A 156 6.88 -4.38 -10.86
C PRO A 156 5.88 -5.07 -11.77
N MET A 157 4.60 -4.99 -11.44
CA MET A 157 3.57 -5.41 -12.39
C MET A 157 3.64 -4.52 -13.64
N ALA A 158 3.90 -5.14 -14.79
CA ALA A 158 4.38 -4.49 -16.03
C ALA A 158 3.49 -3.33 -16.53
N SER A 159 2.20 -3.36 -16.22
CA SER A 159 1.27 -2.28 -16.52
C SER A 159 -0.01 -2.49 -15.72
N TYR A 160 -0.43 -1.46 -15.00
CA TYR A 160 -1.82 -1.33 -14.62
C TYR A 160 -2.46 -0.34 -15.60
N TYR A 161 -3.56 -0.74 -16.26
CA TYR A 161 -4.39 0.13 -17.12
C TYR A 161 -3.62 0.91 -18.20
N GLY A 162 -2.69 0.28 -18.92
CA GLY A 162 -2.00 0.93 -20.03
C GLY A 162 -0.94 1.97 -19.64
N TYR A 163 -0.72 2.22 -18.34
CA TYR A 163 0.39 3.05 -17.88
C TYR A 163 1.67 2.22 -17.81
N LYS A 164 2.60 2.48 -18.72
CA LYS A 164 4.00 2.06 -18.55
C LYS A 164 4.57 2.82 -17.38
N ARG A 165 4.88 2.10 -16.30
CA ARG A 165 5.58 2.66 -15.15
C ARG A 165 7.06 2.41 -15.33
N GLU A 166 7.82 3.48 -15.47
CA GLU A 166 9.25 3.44 -15.17
C GLU A 166 9.37 3.60 -13.66
N MET A 167 9.56 2.48 -12.97
CA MET A 167 9.73 2.46 -11.52
C MET A 167 11.08 1.86 -11.19
N SER A 168 11.90 2.64 -10.51
CA SER A 168 13.12 2.14 -9.87
C SER A 168 12.77 1.50 -8.52
N GLY A 169 13.36 0.34 -8.23
CA GLY A 169 13.18 -0.35 -6.96
C GLY A 169 12.03 -1.36 -6.97
N TYR A 170 11.40 -1.54 -5.81
CA TYR A 170 10.45 -2.63 -5.56
C TYR A 170 9.02 -2.13 -5.36
N GLU A 171 8.07 -2.88 -5.90
CA GLU A 171 6.64 -2.65 -5.67
C GLU A 171 6.18 -3.37 -4.40
N ILE A 172 5.55 -2.65 -3.47
CA ILE A 172 4.96 -3.23 -2.27
C ILE A 172 3.68 -3.97 -2.65
N TRP A 173 3.72 -5.29 -2.60
CA TRP A 173 2.55 -6.15 -2.75
C TRP A 173 1.60 -6.05 -1.56
N ASN A 174 2.14 -6.05 -0.34
CA ASN A 174 1.38 -5.96 0.91
C ASN A 174 2.23 -5.32 2.01
N GLY A 175 1.58 -4.73 3.01
CA GLY A 175 2.23 -4.11 4.16
C GLY A 175 2.62 -2.64 3.97
N ALA A 176 1.99 -1.92 3.05
CA ALA A 176 2.26 -0.49 2.79
C ALA A 176 2.17 0.38 4.06
N HIS A 177 1.20 0.12 4.94
CA HIS A 177 1.07 0.79 6.24
C HIS A 177 2.35 0.66 7.07
N ARG A 178 2.88 -0.56 7.17
CA ARG A 178 4.08 -0.85 7.95
C ARG A 178 5.33 -0.26 7.31
N ALA A 179 5.46 -0.35 5.99
CA ALA A 179 6.56 0.29 5.26
C ALA A 179 6.56 1.81 5.49
N ALA A 180 5.40 2.45 5.46
CA ALA A 180 5.25 3.88 5.74
C ALA A 180 5.63 4.26 7.18
N CYS A 181 5.19 3.49 8.18
CA CYS A 181 5.60 3.72 9.58
C CYS A 181 7.11 3.62 9.76
N VAL A 182 7.73 2.58 9.18
CA VAL A 182 9.17 2.35 9.31
C VAL A 182 9.96 3.44 8.57
N TYR A 183 9.50 3.87 7.39
CA TYR A 183 10.03 5.02 6.67
C TYR A 183 9.98 6.30 7.52
N LYS A 184 8.82 6.62 8.07
CA LYS A 184 8.57 7.82 8.87
C LYS A 184 9.40 7.88 10.16
N LEU A 185 9.83 6.73 10.67
CA LEU A 185 10.72 6.60 11.83
C LEU A 185 12.20 6.53 11.44
N ASP A 186 12.56 6.97 10.23
CA ASP A 186 13.93 7.12 9.74
C ASP A 186 14.77 5.83 9.64
N TYR A 187 14.13 4.66 9.65
CA TYR A 187 14.82 3.40 9.37
C TYR A 187 15.34 3.42 7.92
N LYS A 188 16.58 2.99 7.73
CA LYS A 188 17.20 2.96 6.38
C LYS A 188 16.88 1.69 5.61
N LYS A 189 16.71 0.57 6.31
CA LYS A 189 16.46 -0.75 5.73
C LYS A 189 15.29 -1.46 6.42
N ILE A 190 14.58 -2.28 5.65
CA ILE A 190 13.50 -3.14 6.14
C ILE A 190 13.65 -4.56 5.59
N LYS A 191 13.40 -5.56 6.45
CA LYS A 191 13.37 -6.96 6.03
C LYS A 191 12.00 -7.28 5.44
N VAL A 192 11.97 -7.79 4.21
CA VAL A 192 10.76 -8.01 3.42
C VAL A 192 10.68 -9.43 2.88
N LEU A 193 9.48 -9.85 2.52
CA LEU A 193 9.24 -11.04 1.71
C LEU A 193 9.33 -10.68 0.23
N LEU A 194 10.29 -11.25 -0.49
CA LEU A 194 10.40 -11.14 -1.93
C LEU A 194 9.47 -12.15 -2.61
N LEU A 195 8.61 -11.65 -3.48
CA LEU A 195 7.69 -12.44 -4.27
C LEU A 195 8.12 -12.41 -5.74
N GLU A 196 8.13 -13.58 -6.39
CA GLU A 196 8.34 -13.68 -7.83
C GLU A 196 7.01 -13.71 -8.56
N LEU A 197 6.84 -12.83 -9.55
CA LEU A 197 5.69 -12.86 -10.46
C LEU A 197 5.96 -13.84 -11.61
N LYS A 198 5.26 -14.97 -11.63
CA LYS A 198 5.31 -15.94 -12.72
C LYS A 198 4.56 -15.40 -13.93
N ARG A 199 5.23 -15.37 -15.08
CA ARG A 199 4.57 -15.12 -16.36
C ARG A 199 3.72 -16.34 -16.71
N THR A 200 2.42 -16.16 -16.86
CA THR A 200 1.60 -17.09 -17.65
C THR A 200 2.12 -17.06 -19.07
N LYS A 201 2.54 -18.23 -19.56
CA LYS A 201 2.86 -18.45 -20.97
C LYS A 201 1.60 -18.36 -21.81
#